data_AF-E6QVW0-F1
#
_entry.id   AF-E6QVW0-F1
#
_cell.length_a   1.000
_cell.length_b   1.000
_cell.length_c   1.000
_cell.angle_alpha   90.00
_cell.angle_beta   90.00
_cell.angle_gamma   90.00
#
_symmetry.space_group_name_H-M   'P 1'
#
loop_
_entity.id
_entity.type
_entity.pdbx_description
1 polymer ?
#
loop_
_entity_poly.entity_id
_entity_poly.type
_entity_poly.pdbx_seq_one_letter_code
_entity_poly.pdbx_strand_id
1 'polypeptide(L)' 'MSEMIDITPTWGEFGRMYVNLAESQEVKVIRGLRPEVAKAMAAAEALKAVQGTFTEEQCSLAAQVMTNELKKQGY' A
#
# COMPACT_ATOMS: atom_id res chain seq x y z
N MET A 1 17.54 -25.74 -7.92
CA MET A 1 16.31 -25.41 -7.17
C MET A 1 15.69 -24.22 -7.87
N SER A 2 14.45 -24.29 -8.32
CA SER A 2 13.78 -23.14 -8.94
C SER A 2 13.37 -22.19 -7.83
N GLU A 3 14.08 -21.08 -7.66
CA GLU A 3 13.59 -19.97 -6.83
C GLU A 3 12.32 -19.43 -7.48
N MET A 4 11.19 -19.54 -6.80
CA MET A 4 9.96 -18.86 -7.21
C MET A 4 10.19 -17.36 -7.04
N ILE A 5 10.15 -16.62 -8.15
CA ILE A 5 10.15 -15.16 -8.12
C ILE A 5 8.84 -14.72 -7.46
N ASP A 6 8.93 -13.99 -6.34
CA ASP A 6 7.77 -13.35 -5.73
C ASP A 6 7.31 -12.19 -6.63
N ILE A 7 6.12 -12.36 -7.22
CA ILE A 7 5.48 -11.39 -8.10
C ILE A 7 4.33 -10.66 -7.41
N THR A 8 4.20 -10.80 -6.09
CA THR A 8 3.13 -10.14 -5.32
C THR A 8 3.36 -8.63 -5.36
N PRO A 9 2.40 -7.83 -5.85
CA PRO A 9 2.57 -6.39 -5.90
C PRO A 9 2.65 -5.83 -4.47
N THR A 10 3.53 -4.86 -4.29
CA THR A 10 3.51 -4.00 -3.10
C THR A 10 2.19 -3.23 -3.02
N TRP A 11 1.80 -2.79 -1.82
CA TRP A 11 0.60 -1.96 -1.65
C TRP A 11 0.66 -0.65 -2.45
N GLY A 12 1.85 -0.09 -2.66
CA GLY A 12 2.05 1.06 -3.53
C GLY A 12 1.73 0.75 -5.00
N GLU A 13 2.22 -0.38 -5.52
CA GLU A 13 1.91 -0.83 -6.88
C GLU A 13 0.43 -1.14 -7.07
N PHE A 14 -0.20 -1.76 -6.07
CA PHE A 14 -1.65 -1.95 -6.05
C PHE A 14 -2.40 -0.60 -6.10
N GLY A 15 -1.97 0.39 -5.30
CA GLY A 15 -2.56 1.72 -5.28
C GLY A 15 -2.49 2.41 -6.65
N ARG A 16 -1.34 2.34 -7.32
CA ARG A 16 -1.16 2.85 -8.69
C ARG A 16 -2.04 2.14 -9.70
N MET A 17 -2.13 0.80 -9.63
CA MET A 17 -3.04 0.03 -10.47
C MET A 17 -4.49 0.46 -10.26
N TYR A 18 -4.91 0.64 -9.00
CA TYR A 18 -6.26 1.10 -8.66
C TYR A 18 -6.56 2.48 -9.25
N VAL A 19 -5.62 3.44 -9.15
CA VAL A 19 -5.78 4.78 -9.76
C VAL A 19 -5.95 4.68 -11.27
N ASN A 20 -5.08 3.94 -11.96
CA ASN A 20 -5.18 3.78 -13.42
C ASN A 20 -6.53 3.17 -13.85
N LEU A 21 -7.03 2.17 -13.12
CA LEU A 21 -8.33 1.55 -13.37
C LEU A 21 -9.49 2.53 -13.11
N ALA A 22 -9.37 3.38 -12.10
CA ALA A 22 -10.36 4.40 -11.79
C ALA A 22 -10.39 5.49 -12.87
N GLU A 23 -9.23 5.97 -13.32
CA GLU A 23 -9.09 6.93 -14.42
C GLU A 23 -9.61 6.36 -15.74
N SER A 24 -9.40 5.06 -15.97
CA SER A 24 -9.91 4.33 -17.15
C SER A 24 -11.39 3.96 -17.05
N GLN A 25 -12.09 4.36 -15.97
CA GLN A 25 -13.51 4.07 -15.73
C GLN A 25 -13.88 2.58 -15.72
N GLU A 26 -12.96 1.72 -15.27
CA GLU A 26 -13.18 0.27 -15.14
C GLU A 26 -14.03 -0.07 -13.91
N VAL A 27 -15.26 0.45 -13.86
CA VAL A 27 -16.13 0.46 -12.67
C VAL A 27 -16.41 -0.94 -12.14
N LYS A 28 -16.54 -1.95 -13.03
CA LYS A 28 -16.78 -3.34 -12.62
C LYS A 28 -15.58 -3.91 -11.86
N VAL A 29 -14.37 -3.63 -12.32
CA VAL A 29 -13.12 -4.07 -11.68
C VAL A 29 -12.95 -3.36 -10.34
N ILE A 30 -13.12 -2.03 -10.32
CA ILE A 30 -13.03 -1.23 -9.07
C ILE A 30 -14.03 -1.72 -8.01
N ARG A 31 -15.25 -2.09 -8.40
CA ARG A 31 -16.23 -2.69 -7.48
C ARG A 31 -15.75 -4.02 -6.91
N GLY A 32 -15.08 -4.83 -7.72
CA GLY A 32 -14.46 -6.09 -7.29
C GLY A 32 -13.32 -5.89 -6.29
N LEU A 33 -12.57 -4.80 -6.39
CA LEU A 33 -11.43 -4.47 -5.52
C LEU A 33 -11.81 -3.82 -4.18
N ARG A 34 -13.10 -3.60 -3.91
CA ARG A 34 -13.58 -2.95 -2.68
C ARG A 34 -13.08 -3.65 -1.40
N PRO A 35 -13.10 -4.98 -1.28
CA PRO A 35 -12.58 -5.66 -0.08
C PRO A 35 -11.09 -5.41 0.15
N GLU A 36 -10.28 -5.39 -0.90
CA GLU A 36 -8.83 -5.15 -0.84
C GLU A 36 -8.54 -3.72 -0.41
N VAL A 37 -9.26 -2.75 -0.98
CA VAL A 37 -9.18 -1.34 -0.57
C VAL A 37 -9.61 -1.17 0.89
N ALA A 38 -10.70 -1.81 1.31
CA ALA A 38 -11.16 -1.76 2.69
C ALA A 38 -10.10 -2.32 3.66
N LYS A 39 -9.47 -3.45 3.33
CA LYS A 39 -8.37 -4.03 4.11
C LYS A 39 -7.16 -3.10 4.18
N ALA A 40 -6.77 -2.50 3.06
CA ALA A 40 -5.63 -1.58 3.01
C ALA A 40 -5.86 -0.35 3.90
N MET A 41 -7.06 0.24 3.84
CA MET A 41 -7.43 1.39 4.66
C MET A 41 -7.53 1.02 6.15
N ALA A 42 -8.07 -0.15 6.48
CA ALA A 42 -8.11 -0.63 7.86
C ALA A 42 -6.70 -0.87 8.42
N ALA A 43 -5.78 -1.41 7.62
CA ALA A 43 -4.38 -1.59 8.01
C ALA A 43 -3.67 -0.25 8.23
N ALA A 44 -3.95 0.76 7.40
CA ALA A 44 -3.41 2.11 7.58
C ALA A 44 -3.88 2.75 8.89
N GLU A 45 -5.17 2.64 9.23
CA GLU A 45 -5.69 3.14 10.51
C GLU A 45 -5.15 2.34 11.70
N ALA A 46 -5.02 1.03 11.58
CA ALA A 46 -4.42 0.20 12.62
C ALA A 46 -2.96 0.62 12.89
N LEU A 47 -2.16 0.85 11.83
CA LEU A 47 -0.79 1.34 11.96
C LEU A 47 -0.75 2.71 12.65
N LYS A 48 -1.60 3.64 12.22
CA LYS A 48 -1.71 4.97 12.83
C LYS A 48 -2.08 4.91 14.31
N ALA A 49 -3.00 4.01 14.70
CA ALA A 49 -3.43 3.85 16.08
C ALA A 49 -2.30 3.35 17.00
N VAL A 50 -1.41 2.49 16.50
CA VAL A 50 -0.26 1.98 17.27
C VAL A 50 0.99 2.84 17.13
N GLN A 51 1.06 3.74 16.16
CA GLN A 51 2.25 4.55 15.89
C GLN A 51 2.69 5.39 17.09
N GLY A 52 1.76 5.82 17.96
CA GLY A 52 2.08 6.53 19.19
C GLY A 52 2.83 5.70 20.24
N THR A 53 2.90 4.38 20.08
CA THR A 53 3.64 3.47 20.97
C THR A 53 5.03 3.12 20.45
N PHE A 54 5.43 3.68 19.30
CA PHE A 54 6.70 3.37 18.67
C PHE A 54 7.86 4.07 19.39
N THR A 55 9.02 3.41 19.43
CA THR A 55 10.28 4.07 19.78
C THR A 55 10.70 5.06 18.69
N GLU A 56 11.62 5.98 18.99
CA GLU A 56 12.16 6.92 17.99
C GLU A 56 12.77 6.21 16.78
N GLU A 57 13.44 5.08 17.00
CA GLU A 57 14.01 4.23 15.95
C GLU A 57 12.92 3.64 15.06
N GLN A 58 11.84 3.13 15.65
CA GLN A 58 10.68 2.58 14.92
C GLN A 58 9.95 3.68 14.14
N CYS A 59 9.80 4.87 14.71
CA CYS A 59 9.26 6.05 14.02
C CYS A 59 10.12 6.43 12.81
N SER A 60 11.44 6.48 12.99
CA SER A 60 12.40 6.80 11.92
C SER A 60 12.33 5.79 10.78
N LEU A 61 12.27 4.49 11.12
CA LEU A 61 12.12 3.42 10.15
C LEU A 61 10.79 3.52 9.39
N ALA A 62 9.67 3.71 10.09
CA ALA A 62 8.35 3.83 9.47
C ALA A 62 8.30 5.04 8.50
N ALA A 63 8.87 6.19 8.90
CA ALA A 63 8.97 7.38 8.05
C ALA A 63 9.85 7.14 6.82
N GLN A 64 10.97 6.43 6.98
CA GLN A 64 11.85 6.08 5.87
C GLN A 64 11.15 5.15 4.88
N VAL A 65 10.45 4.12 5.35
CA VAL A 65 9.66 3.20 4.51
C VAL A 65 8.58 3.96 3.77
N MET A 66 7.79 4.79 4.46
CA MET A 66 6.75 5.63 3.84
C MET A 66 7.33 6.52 2.73
N THR A 67 8.45 7.18 3.01
CA THR A 67 9.14 8.05 2.03
C THR A 67 9.62 7.26 0.81
N ASN A 68 10.20 6.08 1.03
CA ASN A 68 10.68 5.24 -0.06
C ASN A 68 9.52 4.70 -0.93
N GLU A 69 8.40 4.32 -0.31
CA GLU A 69 7.22 3.88 -1.05
C GLU A 69 6.60 5.00 -1.86
N LEU A 70 6.49 6.23 -1.30
CA LEU A 70 6.00 7.40 -2.03
C LEU A 70 6.86 7.74 -3.25
N LYS A 71 8.20 7.68 -3.10
CA LYS A 71 9.14 7.88 -4.21
C LYS A 71 8.93 6.91 -5.37
N LYS A 72 8.64 5.64 -5.08
CA LYS A 72 8.32 4.63 -6.12
C LYS A 72 7.05 4.97 -6.91
N GLN A 73 6.18 5.82 -6.35
CA GLN A 73 4.95 6.31 -6.98
C GLN A 73 5.11 7.70 -7.61
N GLY A 74 6.29 8.31 -7.55
CA GLY A 74 6.57 9.62 -8.15
C GLY A 74 6.34 10.83 -7.22
N TYR A 75 6.31 10.62 -5.91
CA TYR A 75 6.18 11.67 -4.88
C TYR A 75 7.47 11.90 -4.09
#